data_AF-A0A5D3K1J0-F1
#
_entry.id   AF-A0A5D3K1J0-F1
#
_cell.length_a   1.000
_cell.length_b   1.000
_cell.length_c   1.000
_cell.angle_alpha   90.00
_cell.angle_beta   90.00
_cell.angle_gamma   90.00
#
_symmetry.space_group_name_H-M   'P 1'
#
loop_
_entity.id
_entity.type
_entity.pdbx_description
1 polymer ?
#
loop_
_entity_poly.entity_id
_entity_poly.type
_entity_poly.pdbx_seq_one_letter_code
_entity_poly.pdbx_strand_id
1 'polypeptide(L)'
;MKQLRNNVIRAGLGALYFSGAHHLLRPLLSGVGAIFMLHHVRPTREGAFQPNRHLEVTPDFLRATLCHLRSREIDIVSMDELHERLVQGRFDRRIAAFTLDDGYRDNREHALPVLREFDAPATIYVASDFAEGTGRLWWAALEAVIAKAEQVDVQIGHSALRLDASTPAAKQAAFDRLHDWLRALPGEHDLKREIEALCAAHGVDMEGLCRSLCLSWDEVKRLAADPLVTIGAHTISHCNLAKQSEEIAAQEMAVSRVRIETALERPVLHLAYPYGDREAAGEREFAMAASAGFKTAVTTRPGMLFAENAGHMTALPRVSLNGNYQDARILPVLTSGAATAMWNGFRRFAAA
;
A
#
# COMPACT_ATOMS: atom_id res chain seq x y z
N MET A 1 7.59 -20.62 1.82
CA MET A 1 7.23 -20.03 3.16
C MET A 1 6.05 -19.06 3.10
N LYS A 2 5.96 -18.15 2.11
CA LYS A 2 4.87 -17.16 1.99
C LYS A 2 3.46 -17.77 1.92
N GLN A 3 3.27 -18.86 1.17
CA GLN A 3 1.96 -19.54 1.07
C GLN A 3 1.48 -20.14 2.39
N LEU A 4 2.38 -20.77 3.17
CA LEU A 4 2.07 -21.30 4.50
C LEU A 4 1.63 -20.17 5.43
N ARG A 5 2.35 -19.04 5.44
CA ARG A 5 1.99 -17.85 6.22
C ARG A 5 0.59 -17.36 5.88
N ASN A 6 0.25 -17.27 4.59
CA ASN A 6 -1.07 -16.82 4.15
C ASN A 6 -2.19 -17.77 4.59
N ASN A 7 -1.95 -19.08 4.56
CA ASN A 7 -2.91 -20.08 5.04
C ASN A 7 -3.14 -19.96 6.55
N VAL A 8 -2.07 -19.76 7.34
CA VAL A 8 -2.16 -19.55 8.79
C VAL A 8 -2.96 -18.28 9.10
N ILE A 9 -2.69 -17.17 8.41
CA ILE A 9 -3.44 -15.92 8.59
C ILE A 9 -4.92 -16.13 8.25
N ARG A 10 -5.22 -16.80 7.13
CA ARG A 10 -6.60 -17.08 6.72
C ARG A 10 -7.33 -17.94 7.76
N ALA A 11 -6.68 -18.98 8.28
CA ALA A 11 -7.23 -19.82 9.33
C ALA A 11 -7.49 -19.01 10.62
N GLY A 12 -6.56 -18.14 11.02
CA GLY A 12 -6.72 -17.25 12.18
C GLY A 12 -7.88 -16.26 12.04
N LEU A 13 -8.02 -15.63 10.86
CA LEU A 13 -9.16 -14.76 10.55
C LEU A 13 -10.49 -15.55 10.60
N GLY A 14 -10.51 -16.75 10.03
CA GLY A 14 -11.67 -17.65 10.09
C GLY A 14 -12.03 -18.04 11.52
N ALA A 15 -11.04 -18.39 12.34
CA ALA A 15 -11.26 -18.75 13.74
C ALA A 15 -11.86 -17.57 14.54
N LEU A 16 -11.36 -16.35 14.36
CA LEU A 16 -11.94 -15.16 14.98
C LEU A 16 -13.39 -14.89 14.53
N TYR A 17 -13.70 -15.13 13.26
CA TYR A 17 -15.04 -14.98 12.73
C TYR A 17 -16.00 -16.01 13.32
N PHE A 18 -15.71 -17.31 13.14
CA PHE A 18 -16.61 -18.41 13.53
C PHE A 18 -16.76 -18.56 15.04
N SER A 19 -15.75 -18.18 15.83
CA SER A 19 -15.87 -18.16 17.31
C SER A 19 -16.67 -16.98 17.85
N GLY A 20 -16.88 -15.93 17.05
CA GLY A 20 -17.46 -14.67 17.53
C GLY A 20 -16.55 -13.86 18.46
N ALA A 21 -15.30 -14.29 18.71
CA ALA A 21 -14.37 -13.62 19.62
C ALA A 21 -14.14 -12.13 19.25
N HIS A 22 -14.20 -11.81 17.96
CA HIS A 22 -14.09 -10.44 17.46
C HIS A 22 -15.20 -9.50 17.97
N HIS A 23 -16.38 -10.01 18.35
CA HIS A 23 -17.43 -9.20 18.99
C HIS A 23 -17.06 -8.83 20.42
N LEU A 24 -16.52 -9.78 21.19
CA LEU A 24 -16.12 -9.58 22.58
C LEU A 24 -14.92 -8.64 22.68
N LEU A 25 -13.99 -8.72 21.74
CA LEU A 25 -12.77 -7.91 21.74
C LEU A 25 -12.97 -6.49 21.18
N ARG A 26 -14.03 -6.25 20.40
CA ARG A 26 -14.29 -4.98 19.73
C ARG A 26 -14.25 -3.75 20.66
N PRO A 27 -14.89 -3.73 21.85
CA PRO A 27 -14.90 -2.53 22.70
C PRO A 27 -13.51 -2.06 23.11
N LEU A 28 -12.54 -2.98 23.21
CA LEU A 28 -11.18 -2.68 23.64
C LEU A 28 -10.25 -2.35 22.46
N LEU A 29 -10.40 -3.09 21.36
CA LEU A 29 -9.43 -3.13 20.27
C LEU A 29 -9.82 -2.28 19.05
N SER A 30 -11.08 -1.89 18.93
CA SER A 30 -11.57 -1.23 17.71
C SER A 30 -11.17 0.23 17.61
N GLY A 31 -10.79 0.85 18.72
CA GLY A 31 -10.32 2.24 18.79
C GLY A 31 -11.33 3.24 18.22
N VAL A 32 -10.83 4.41 17.81
CA VAL A 32 -11.64 5.48 17.21
C VAL A 32 -11.89 5.26 15.72
N GLY A 33 -11.20 4.31 15.07
CA GLY A 33 -11.37 4.09 13.64
C GLY A 33 -10.27 3.26 12.98
N ALA A 34 -10.18 3.34 11.65
CA ALA A 34 -9.13 2.71 10.86
C ALA A 34 -8.82 3.52 9.60
N ILE A 35 -7.60 3.34 9.08
CA ILE A 35 -7.21 3.77 7.74
C ILE A 35 -7.02 2.52 6.91
N PHE A 36 -7.78 2.36 5.83
CA PHE A 36 -7.68 1.22 4.93
C PHE A 36 -6.64 1.46 3.84
N MET A 37 -5.72 0.52 3.66
CA MET A 37 -4.71 0.54 2.62
C MET A 37 -5.10 -0.39 1.48
N LEU A 38 -5.13 0.16 0.26
CA LEU A 38 -5.30 -0.53 -1.01
C LEU A 38 -4.17 -0.12 -1.96
N HIS A 39 -4.00 -0.83 -3.07
CA HIS A 39 -3.05 -0.45 -4.14
C HIS A 39 -3.79 -0.49 -5.47
N HIS A 40 -4.01 -1.68 -6.01
CA HIS A 40 -4.86 -1.90 -7.18
C HIS A 40 -6.31 -2.14 -6.76
N VAL A 41 -7.25 -1.54 -7.49
CA VAL A 41 -8.65 -1.99 -7.49
C VAL A 41 -9.01 -2.40 -8.91
N ARG A 42 -9.23 -3.70 -9.17
CA ARG A 42 -9.53 -4.18 -10.52
C ARG A 42 -10.24 -5.54 -10.51
N PRO A 43 -10.96 -5.90 -11.60
CA PRO A 43 -11.51 -7.24 -11.75
C PRO A 43 -10.44 -8.34 -11.62
N THR A 44 -10.87 -9.53 -11.20
CA THR A 44 -9.97 -10.67 -11.07
C THR A 44 -9.28 -10.97 -12.41
N ARG A 45 -7.95 -11.03 -12.38
CA ARG A 45 -7.14 -11.43 -13.54
C ARG A 45 -7.22 -12.93 -13.77
N GLU A 46 -7.23 -13.31 -15.03
CA GLU A 46 -7.03 -14.70 -15.46
C GLU A 46 -5.53 -15.06 -15.45
N GLY A 47 -5.21 -16.35 -15.26
CA GLY A 47 -3.84 -16.86 -15.31
C GLY A 47 -3.33 -17.38 -13.97
N ALA A 48 -2.52 -18.45 -14.03
CA ALA A 48 -2.07 -19.17 -12.84
C ALA A 48 -0.89 -18.52 -12.10
N PHE A 49 -0.12 -17.66 -12.76
CA PHE A 49 1.04 -16.96 -12.18
C PHE A 49 0.69 -15.48 -11.94
N GLN A 50 0.44 -15.15 -10.67
CA GLN A 50 0.07 -13.79 -10.22
C GLN A 50 0.75 -13.49 -8.87
N PRO A 51 2.08 -13.33 -8.85
CA PRO A 51 2.84 -13.19 -7.61
C PRO A 51 2.48 -11.91 -6.84
N ASN A 52 2.12 -10.84 -7.56
CA ASN A 52 1.71 -9.57 -6.98
C ASN A 52 0.21 -9.48 -6.67
N ARG A 53 -0.56 -10.58 -6.78
CA ARG A 53 -2.02 -10.61 -6.51
C ARG A 53 -2.39 -10.06 -5.13
N HIS A 54 -1.47 -10.09 -4.19
CA HIS A 54 -1.68 -9.55 -2.86
C HIS A 54 -1.97 -8.03 -2.90
N LEU A 55 -1.51 -7.30 -3.90
CA LEU A 55 -1.80 -5.86 -4.07
C LEU A 55 -3.17 -5.58 -4.70
N GLU A 56 -3.93 -6.62 -5.07
CA GLU A 56 -5.14 -6.47 -5.88
C GLU A 56 -6.42 -6.65 -5.05
N VAL A 57 -7.30 -5.65 -5.07
CA VAL A 57 -8.65 -5.72 -4.51
C VAL A 57 -9.67 -5.67 -5.65
N THR A 58 -10.73 -6.47 -5.54
CA THR A 58 -11.83 -6.44 -6.52
C THR A 58 -12.80 -5.29 -6.21
N PRO A 59 -13.41 -4.68 -7.24
CA PRO A 59 -14.47 -3.68 -7.05
C PRO A 59 -15.61 -4.19 -6.15
N ASP A 60 -15.98 -5.47 -6.27
CA ASP A 60 -17.03 -6.08 -5.45
C ASP A 60 -16.65 -6.20 -3.99
N PHE A 61 -15.38 -6.55 -3.69
CA PHE A 61 -14.91 -6.57 -2.31
C PHE A 61 -14.80 -5.16 -1.70
N LEU A 62 -14.39 -4.16 -2.49
CA LEU A 62 -14.43 -2.75 -2.08
C LEU A 62 -15.88 -2.34 -1.76
N ARG A 63 -16.84 -2.64 -2.63
CA ARG A 63 -18.26 -2.38 -2.42
C ARG A 63 -18.78 -3.07 -1.16
N ALA A 64 -18.45 -4.34 -0.95
CA ALA A 64 -18.82 -5.08 0.26
C ALA A 64 -18.23 -4.43 1.52
N THR A 65 -17.00 -3.92 1.44
CA THR A 65 -16.35 -3.18 2.53
C THR A 65 -17.12 -1.91 2.88
N LEU A 66 -17.46 -1.09 1.88
CA LEU A 66 -18.21 0.16 2.07
C LEU A 66 -19.62 -0.10 2.62
N CYS A 67 -20.33 -1.12 2.10
CA CYS A 67 -21.60 -1.59 2.64
C CYS A 67 -21.49 -1.97 4.12
N HIS A 68 -20.46 -2.74 4.48
CA HIS A 68 -20.22 -3.15 5.87
C HIS A 68 -19.98 -1.92 6.76
N LEU A 69 -19.15 -0.97 6.36
CA LEU A 69 -18.89 0.24 7.16
C LEU A 69 -20.15 1.07 7.37
N ARG A 70 -20.96 1.31 6.32
CA ARG A 70 -22.25 2.01 6.43
C ARG A 70 -23.21 1.29 7.37
N SER A 71 -23.32 -0.04 7.29
CA SER A 71 -24.18 -0.84 8.17
C SER A 71 -23.79 -0.77 9.66
N ARG A 72 -22.55 -0.34 9.94
CA ARG A 72 -21.99 -0.19 11.30
C ARG A 72 -21.95 1.25 11.77
N GLU A 73 -22.54 2.17 11.00
CA GLU A 73 -22.56 3.59 11.33
C GLU A 73 -21.15 4.17 11.53
N ILE A 74 -20.20 3.71 10.71
CA ILE A 74 -18.83 4.24 10.67
C ILE A 74 -18.79 5.35 9.63
N ASP A 75 -18.25 6.50 10.01
CA ASP A 75 -18.12 7.66 9.12
C ASP A 75 -16.94 7.43 8.17
N ILE A 76 -17.19 7.52 6.87
CA ILE A 76 -16.14 7.44 5.86
C ILE A 76 -15.68 8.86 5.55
N VAL A 77 -14.43 9.19 5.87
CA VAL A 77 -13.89 10.56 5.88
C VAL A 77 -12.59 10.66 5.08
N SER A 78 -12.29 11.86 4.59
CA SER A 78 -11.02 12.15 3.93
C SER A 78 -9.86 12.13 4.94
N MET A 79 -8.62 12.07 4.45
CA MET A 79 -7.44 12.20 5.34
C MET A 79 -7.35 13.59 5.98
N ASP A 80 -7.87 14.64 5.34
CA ASP A 80 -7.96 15.98 5.92
C ASP A 80 -8.90 15.99 7.14
N GLU A 81 -10.12 15.46 6.99
CA GLU A 81 -11.08 15.40 8.10
C GLU A 81 -10.62 14.43 9.20
N LEU A 82 -9.99 13.31 8.84
CA LEU A 82 -9.37 12.39 9.80
C LEU A 82 -8.34 13.11 10.67
N HIS A 83 -7.46 13.92 10.06
CA HIS A 83 -6.48 14.72 10.78
C HIS A 83 -7.16 15.70 11.74
N GLU A 84 -8.16 16.44 11.26
CA GLU A 84 -8.92 17.40 12.07
C GLU A 84 -9.60 16.74 13.27
N ARG A 85 -10.29 15.60 13.06
CA ARG A 85 -10.98 14.86 14.11
C ARG A 85 -10.00 14.31 15.15
N LEU A 86 -8.83 13.81 14.73
CA LEU A 86 -7.80 13.35 15.67
C LEU A 86 -7.25 14.51 16.51
N VAL A 87 -6.95 15.66 15.89
CA VAL A 87 -6.42 16.84 16.59
C VAL A 87 -7.43 17.40 17.59
N GLN A 88 -8.72 17.43 17.22
CA GLN A 88 -9.78 17.99 18.05
C GLN A 88 -10.36 16.98 19.05
N GLY A 89 -9.97 15.71 18.99
CA GLY A 89 -10.53 14.65 19.83
C GLY A 89 -12.00 14.34 19.56
N ARG A 90 -12.48 14.54 18.32
CA ARG A 90 -13.90 14.35 17.95
C ARG A 90 -14.15 12.97 17.37
N PHE A 91 -14.75 12.08 18.17
CA PHE A 91 -15.00 10.68 17.82
C PHE A 91 -16.42 10.21 18.18
N ASP A 92 -17.44 11.06 17.99
CA ASP A 92 -18.85 10.70 18.25
C ASP A 92 -19.26 9.41 17.52
N ARG A 93 -18.71 9.22 16.32
CA ARG A 93 -18.76 7.99 15.54
C ARG A 93 -17.35 7.58 15.16
N ARG A 94 -17.14 6.27 14.99
CA ARG A 94 -15.87 5.74 14.52
C ARG A 94 -15.61 6.18 13.09
N ILE A 95 -14.35 6.38 12.73
CA ILE A 95 -13.93 6.86 11.41
C ILE A 95 -13.29 5.75 10.57
N ALA A 96 -13.47 5.85 9.26
CA ALA A 96 -12.77 5.06 8.25
C ALA A 96 -12.24 6.00 7.16
N ALA A 97 -10.95 5.96 6.89
CA ALA A 97 -10.36 6.61 5.73
C ALA A 97 -9.86 5.55 4.74
N PHE A 98 -9.95 5.83 3.44
CA PHE A 98 -9.44 4.96 2.39
C PHE A 98 -8.21 5.58 1.74
N THR A 99 -7.16 4.78 1.59
CA THR A 99 -5.90 5.16 0.95
C THR A 99 -5.56 4.17 -0.15
N LEU A 100 -5.16 4.67 -1.31
CA LEU A 100 -4.68 3.88 -2.43
C LEU A 100 -3.26 4.33 -2.78
N ASP A 101 -2.31 3.41 -2.70
CA ASP A 101 -0.89 3.70 -2.90
C ASP A 101 -0.50 3.61 -4.40
N ASP A 102 0.71 4.06 -4.72
CA ASP A 102 1.38 4.05 -6.04
C ASP A 102 0.81 4.93 -7.16
N GLY A 103 -0.47 5.28 -7.11
CA GLY A 103 -1.12 6.06 -8.18
C GLY A 103 -1.45 5.23 -9.42
N TYR A 104 -1.90 3.98 -9.23
CA TYR A 104 -2.34 3.13 -10.33
C TYR A 104 -3.54 3.70 -11.08
N ARG A 105 -3.55 3.46 -12.39
CA ARG A 105 -4.61 3.86 -13.33
C ARG A 105 -5.97 3.27 -12.97
N ASP A 106 -5.97 2.04 -12.45
CA ASP A 106 -7.19 1.35 -12.06
C ASP A 106 -7.89 1.97 -10.82
N ASN A 107 -7.20 2.83 -10.06
CA ASN A 107 -7.83 3.66 -9.04
C ASN A 107 -8.88 4.60 -9.66
N ARG A 108 -8.60 5.16 -10.85
CA ARG A 108 -9.55 5.98 -11.60
C ARG A 108 -10.62 5.14 -12.29
N GLU A 109 -10.23 4.01 -12.87
CA GLU A 109 -11.11 3.22 -13.75
C GLU A 109 -12.09 2.34 -12.98
N HIS A 110 -11.72 1.90 -11.78
CA HIS A 110 -12.47 0.89 -11.02
C HIS A 110 -12.72 1.27 -9.56
N ALA A 111 -11.76 1.89 -8.85
CA ALA A 111 -12.00 2.29 -7.46
C ALA A 111 -12.97 3.48 -7.37
N LEU A 112 -12.69 4.57 -8.10
CA LEU A 112 -13.47 5.81 -8.01
C LEU A 112 -14.96 5.63 -8.32
N PRO A 113 -15.39 4.87 -9.35
CA PRO A 113 -16.81 4.61 -9.57
C PRO A 113 -17.49 3.97 -8.36
N VAL A 114 -16.85 2.99 -7.72
CA VAL A 114 -17.38 2.34 -6.51
C VAL A 114 -17.42 3.32 -5.35
N LEU A 115 -16.38 4.13 -5.14
CA LEU A 115 -16.35 5.14 -4.07
C LEU A 115 -17.49 6.16 -4.21
N ARG A 116 -17.79 6.59 -5.45
CA ARG A 116 -18.90 7.51 -5.74
C ARG A 116 -20.28 6.95 -5.39
N GLU A 117 -20.50 5.63 -5.55
CA GLU A 117 -21.76 4.98 -5.12
C GLU A 117 -22.03 5.18 -3.61
N PHE A 118 -20.97 5.41 -2.82
CA PHE A 118 -21.03 5.53 -1.37
C PHE A 118 -20.65 6.92 -0.84
N ASP A 119 -20.49 7.92 -1.72
CA ASP A 119 -19.98 9.25 -1.32
C ASP A 119 -18.73 9.14 -0.42
N ALA A 120 -17.87 8.17 -0.77
CA ALA A 120 -16.76 7.74 0.07
C ALA A 120 -15.47 8.44 -0.38
N PRO A 121 -14.93 9.40 0.39
CA PRO A 121 -13.66 10.01 0.05
C PRO A 121 -12.49 9.02 0.16
N ALA A 122 -11.47 9.24 -0.66
CA ALA A 122 -10.22 8.48 -0.63
C ALA A 122 -9.01 9.35 -0.93
N THR A 123 -7.87 8.98 -0.37
CA THR A 123 -6.57 9.59 -0.67
C THR A 123 -5.76 8.69 -1.60
N ILE A 124 -5.28 9.23 -2.70
CA ILE A 124 -4.41 8.53 -3.65
C ILE A 124 -2.99 9.07 -3.48
N TYR A 125 -2.08 8.20 -3.02
CA TYR A 125 -0.68 8.55 -2.84
C TYR A 125 0.08 8.28 -4.14
N VAL A 126 0.72 9.32 -4.69
CA VAL A 126 1.38 9.27 -6.00
C VAL A 126 2.89 9.38 -5.83
N ALA A 127 3.63 8.43 -6.41
CA ALA A 127 5.06 8.56 -6.61
C ALA A 127 5.30 9.42 -7.87
N SER A 128 6.08 10.49 -7.75
CA SER A 128 6.12 11.51 -8.83
C SER A 128 6.71 10.97 -10.13
N ASP A 129 7.70 10.07 -10.06
CA ASP A 129 8.30 9.46 -11.26
C ASP A 129 7.34 8.47 -11.92
N PHE A 130 6.38 7.91 -11.17
CA PHE A 130 5.36 7.02 -11.74
C PHE A 130 4.39 7.84 -12.60
N ALA A 131 4.00 9.02 -12.13
CA ALA A 131 3.17 9.96 -12.89
C ALA A 131 3.88 10.57 -14.12
N GLU A 132 5.21 10.66 -14.05
CA GLU A 132 6.06 11.03 -15.19
C GLU A 132 6.19 9.89 -16.22
N GLY A 133 5.86 8.65 -15.84
CA GLY A 133 6.02 7.47 -16.70
C GLY A 133 7.45 6.95 -16.77
N THR A 134 8.32 7.38 -15.84
CA THR A 134 9.73 6.94 -15.72
C THR A 134 9.96 6.06 -14.49
N GLY A 135 8.92 5.81 -13.71
CA GLY A 135 8.92 4.95 -12.54
C GLY A 135 9.45 3.54 -12.80
N ARG A 136 10.12 2.98 -11.79
CA ARG A 136 10.65 1.61 -11.81
C ARG A 136 9.84 0.73 -10.86
N LEU A 137 8.68 0.27 -11.30
CA LEU A 137 7.85 -0.70 -10.58
C LEU A 137 8.50 -2.09 -10.63
N TRP A 138 9.63 -2.25 -9.94
CA TRP A 138 10.51 -3.41 -10.09
C TRP A 138 9.81 -4.74 -9.80
N TRP A 139 8.81 -4.75 -8.92
CA TRP A 139 8.00 -5.96 -8.62
C TRP A 139 7.11 -6.36 -9.79
N ALA A 140 6.56 -5.39 -10.52
CA ALA A 140 5.76 -5.62 -11.72
C ALA A 140 6.67 -5.99 -12.90
N ALA A 141 7.85 -5.35 -13.00
CA ALA A 141 8.86 -5.69 -14.00
C ALA A 141 9.36 -7.13 -13.81
N LEU A 142 9.63 -7.54 -12.57
CA LEU A 142 10.02 -8.91 -12.22
C LEU A 142 8.91 -9.92 -12.56
N GLU A 143 7.64 -9.60 -12.28
CA GLU A 143 6.51 -10.44 -12.71
C GLU A 143 6.51 -10.59 -14.23
N ALA A 144 6.69 -9.49 -14.98
CA ALA A 144 6.73 -9.52 -16.44
C ALA A 144 7.90 -10.34 -17.00
N VAL A 145 9.10 -10.24 -16.40
CA VAL A 145 10.27 -11.05 -16.76
C VAL A 145 9.97 -12.53 -16.62
N ILE A 146 9.49 -12.95 -15.44
CA ILE A 146 9.26 -14.36 -15.12
C ILE A 146 8.03 -14.91 -15.87
N ALA A 147 7.02 -14.09 -16.11
CA ALA A 147 5.86 -14.48 -16.89
C ALA A 147 6.22 -14.88 -18.33
N LYS A 148 7.22 -14.25 -18.93
CA LYS A 148 7.70 -14.55 -20.30
C LYS A 148 8.76 -15.66 -20.37
N ALA A 149 9.47 -15.91 -19.28
CA ALA A 149 10.57 -16.86 -19.25
C ALA A 149 10.10 -18.31 -19.03
N GLU A 150 10.76 -19.26 -19.68
CA GLU A 150 10.76 -20.67 -19.27
C GLU A 150 11.93 -20.98 -18.32
N GLN A 151 12.96 -20.12 -18.35
CA GLN A 151 14.15 -20.21 -17.52
C GLN A 151 14.73 -18.81 -17.32
N VAL A 152 15.25 -18.53 -16.12
CA VAL A 152 15.93 -17.26 -15.80
C VAL A 152 17.35 -17.55 -15.34
N ASP A 153 18.32 -17.05 -16.10
CA ASP A 153 19.73 -17.09 -15.73
C ASP A 153 20.09 -15.77 -15.03
N VAL A 154 20.63 -15.85 -13.80
CA VAL A 154 20.93 -14.68 -12.97
C VAL A 154 22.25 -14.88 -12.22
N GLN A 155 22.98 -13.80 -12.00
CA GLN A 155 24.16 -13.79 -11.13
C GLN A 155 23.76 -13.25 -9.75
N ILE A 156 23.80 -14.09 -8.71
CA ILE A 156 23.55 -13.67 -7.32
C ILE A 156 24.87 -13.73 -6.56
N GLY A 157 25.48 -12.56 -6.34
CA GLY A 157 26.83 -12.46 -5.79
C GLY A 157 27.84 -13.16 -6.70
N HIS A 158 28.57 -14.15 -6.17
CA HIS A 158 29.52 -14.94 -6.96
C HIS A 158 28.91 -16.20 -7.59
N SER A 159 27.62 -16.45 -7.41
CA SER A 159 26.96 -17.66 -7.92
C SER A 159 26.13 -17.37 -9.16
N ALA A 160 26.44 -18.05 -10.27
CA ALA A 160 25.57 -18.13 -11.43
C ALA A 160 24.44 -19.14 -11.14
N LEU A 161 23.20 -18.69 -11.22
CA LEU A 161 22.02 -19.50 -10.95
C LEU A 161 21.14 -19.57 -12.19
N ARG A 162 20.63 -20.78 -12.40
CA ARG A 162 19.65 -21.10 -13.43
C ARG A 162 18.35 -21.49 -12.75
N LEU A 163 17.33 -20.66 -12.87
CA LEU A 163 16.02 -20.86 -12.25
C LEU A 163 15.02 -21.37 -13.29
N ASP A 164 14.33 -22.47 -12.96
CA ASP A 164 13.22 -22.98 -13.74
C ASP A 164 12.01 -22.03 -13.62
N ALA A 165 11.41 -21.70 -14.75
CA ALA A 165 10.20 -20.90 -14.88
C ALA A 165 9.20 -21.54 -15.88
N SER A 166 9.31 -22.86 -16.14
CA SER A 166 8.49 -23.57 -17.15
C SER A 166 7.04 -23.80 -16.71
N THR A 167 6.78 -23.91 -15.40
CA THR A 167 5.43 -24.13 -14.85
C THR A 167 4.98 -22.98 -13.95
N PRO A 168 3.68 -22.78 -13.70
CA PRO A 168 3.22 -21.73 -12.77
C PRO A 168 3.83 -21.83 -11.36
N ALA A 169 4.03 -23.06 -10.86
CA ALA A 169 4.67 -23.29 -9.58
C ALA A 169 6.17 -22.93 -9.61
N ALA A 170 6.87 -23.29 -10.69
CA ALA A 170 8.27 -22.93 -10.89
C ALA A 170 8.44 -21.41 -11.03
N LYS A 171 7.56 -20.73 -11.79
CA LYS A 171 7.51 -19.27 -11.89
C LYS A 171 7.33 -18.61 -10.53
N GLN A 172 6.41 -19.12 -9.70
CA GLN A 172 6.22 -18.60 -8.35
C GLN A 172 7.45 -18.78 -7.47
N ALA A 173 8.13 -19.92 -7.55
CA ALA A 173 9.36 -20.18 -6.81
C ALA A 173 10.52 -19.27 -7.27
N ALA A 174 10.68 -19.09 -8.59
CA ALA A 174 11.65 -18.18 -9.18
C ALA A 174 11.38 -16.73 -8.76
N PHE A 175 10.11 -16.29 -8.80
CA PHE A 175 9.71 -14.95 -8.36
C PHE A 175 10.03 -14.73 -6.90
N ASP A 176 9.63 -15.66 -6.03
CA ASP A 176 9.90 -15.53 -4.59
C ASP A 176 11.39 -15.41 -4.32
N ARG A 177 12.22 -16.23 -4.98
CA ARG A 177 13.68 -16.20 -4.81
C ARG A 177 14.30 -14.88 -5.29
N LEU A 178 13.95 -14.43 -6.50
CA LEU A 178 14.50 -13.20 -7.07
C LEU A 178 13.99 -11.96 -6.34
N HIS A 179 12.71 -11.94 -5.97
CA HIS A 179 12.11 -10.86 -5.20
C HIS A 179 12.81 -10.71 -3.84
N ASP A 180 13.02 -11.82 -3.12
CA ASP A 180 13.65 -11.77 -1.80
C ASP A 180 15.12 -11.36 -1.91
N TRP A 181 15.83 -11.76 -2.98
CA TRP A 181 17.18 -11.29 -3.27
C TRP A 181 17.23 -9.78 -3.58
N LEU A 182 16.41 -9.29 -4.52
CA LEU A 182 16.36 -7.87 -4.89
C LEU A 182 16.02 -7.00 -3.68
N ARG A 183 15.06 -7.44 -2.86
CA ARG A 183 14.67 -6.74 -1.63
C ARG A 183 15.80 -6.74 -0.58
N ALA A 184 16.67 -7.74 -0.56
CA ALA A 184 17.80 -7.83 0.36
C ALA A 184 19.03 -7.03 -0.09
N LEU A 185 19.04 -6.46 -1.30
CA LEU A 185 20.18 -5.66 -1.78
C LEU A 185 20.42 -4.43 -0.89
N PRO A 186 21.68 -3.99 -0.73
CA PRO A 186 22.04 -2.93 0.24
C PRO A 186 21.40 -1.59 -0.06
N GLY A 187 21.34 -1.20 -1.34
CA GLY A 187 20.82 0.11 -1.76
C GLY A 187 19.92 0.04 -2.99
N GLU A 188 19.19 1.14 -3.21
CA GLU A 188 18.28 1.29 -4.36
C GLU A 188 19.03 1.27 -5.69
N HIS A 189 20.27 1.78 -5.71
CA HIS A 189 21.12 1.72 -6.91
C HIS A 189 21.42 0.29 -7.35
N ASP A 190 21.71 -0.62 -6.40
CA ASP A 190 21.94 -2.02 -6.70
C ASP A 190 20.66 -2.68 -7.22
N LEU A 191 19.53 -2.47 -6.54
CA LEU A 191 18.24 -3.00 -6.98
C LEU A 191 17.93 -2.57 -8.41
N LYS A 192 18.08 -1.27 -8.70
CA LYS A 192 17.85 -0.70 -10.03
C LYS A 192 18.75 -1.36 -11.08
N ARG A 193 20.04 -1.50 -10.81
CA ARG A 193 21.00 -2.15 -11.72
C ARG A 193 20.58 -3.59 -12.03
N GLU A 194 20.26 -4.38 -11.01
CA GLU A 194 19.94 -5.80 -11.17
C GLU A 194 18.61 -6.00 -11.91
N ILE A 195 17.56 -5.22 -11.59
CA ILE A 195 16.28 -5.34 -12.30
C ILE A 195 16.38 -4.83 -13.75
N GLU A 196 17.18 -3.80 -14.01
CA GLU A 196 17.46 -3.30 -15.37
C GLU A 196 18.16 -4.38 -16.22
N ALA A 197 19.15 -5.07 -15.65
CA ALA A 197 19.83 -6.17 -16.32
C ALA A 197 18.87 -7.34 -16.64
N LEU A 198 18.01 -7.74 -15.68
CA LEU A 198 16.99 -8.76 -15.90
C LEU A 198 15.99 -8.35 -16.99
N CYS A 199 15.52 -7.10 -16.96
CA CYS A 199 14.58 -6.61 -17.95
C CYS A 199 15.19 -6.56 -19.35
N ALA A 200 16.44 -6.11 -19.47
CA ALA A 200 17.17 -6.07 -20.73
C ALA A 200 17.36 -7.48 -21.32
N ALA A 201 17.74 -8.46 -20.49
CA ALA A 201 17.93 -9.85 -20.92
C ALA A 201 16.64 -10.52 -21.41
N HIS A 202 15.48 -10.06 -20.95
CA HIS A 202 14.17 -10.67 -21.25
C HIS A 202 13.22 -9.77 -22.07
N GLY A 203 13.71 -8.64 -22.61
CA GLY A 203 12.91 -7.74 -23.44
C GLY A 203 11.68 -7.17 -22.72
N VAL A 204 11.85 -6.74 -21.47
CA VAL A 204 10.82 -6.07 -20.68
C VAL A 204 11.08 -4.57 -20.67
N ASP A 205 10.16 -3.79 -21.25
CA ASP A 205 10.18 -2.33 -21.19
C ASP A 205 9.52 -1.85 -19.88
N MET A 206 10.34 -1.42 -18.93
CA MET A 206 9.86 -0.94 -17.63
C MET A 206 9.13 0.40 -17.73
N GLU A 207 9.54 1.29 -18.62
CA GLU A 207 8.90 2.60 -18.76
C GLU A 207 7.55 2.47 -19.46
N GLY A 208 7.48 1.62 -20.48
CA GLY A 208 6.21 1.20 -21.08
C GLY A 208 5.29 0.57 -20.05
N LEU A 209 5.81 -0.30 -19.18
CA LEU A 209 5.05 -0.88 -18.07
C LEU A 209 4.54 0.20 -17.11
N CYS A 210 5.39 1.14 -16.68
CA CYS A 210 5.00 2.26 -15.83
C CYS A 210 3.88 3.09 -16.45
N ARG A 211 4.05 3.53 -17.71
CA ARG A 211 3.03 4.31 -18.42
C ARG A 211 1.70 3.57 -18.55
N SER A 212 1.74 2.24 -18.70
CA SER A 212 0.53 1.44 -18.79
C SER A 212 -0.20 1.31 -17.44
N LEU A 213 0.54 1.15 -16.34
CA LEU A 213 -0.02 0.85 -15.03
C LEU A 213 -0.40 2.09 -14.22
N CYS A 214 0.37 3.18 -14.34
CA CYS A 214 0.24 4.36 -13.47
C CYS A 214 -0.48 5.50 -14.19
N LEU A 215 -1.17 6.34 -13.42
CA LEU A 215 -1.80 7.57 -13.90
C LEU A 215 -0.73 8.54 -14.39
N SER A 216 -0.91 9.17 -15.55
CA SER A 216 -0.05 10.30 -15.95
C SER A 216 -0.40 11.57 -15.16
N TRP A 217 0.47 12.59 -15.18
CA TRP A 217 0.16 13.89 -14.56
C TRP A 217 -1.18 14.49 -15.00
N ASP A 218 -1.54 14.40 -16.28
CA ASP A 218 -2.83 14.89 -16.78
C ASP A 218 -4.02 14.09 -16.22
N GLU A 219 -3.82 12.82 -15.93
CA GLU A 219 -4.84 12.00 -15.26
C GLU A 219 -4.91 12.29 -13.77
N VAL A 220 -3.77 12.49 -13.10
CA VAL A 220 -3.71 12.90 -11.69
C VAL A 220 -4.43 14.25 -11.52
N LYS A 221 -4.20 15.23 -12.41
CA LYS A 221 -4.91 16.52 -12.40
C LYS A 221 -6.42 16.36 -12.53
N ARG A 222 -6.87 15.53 -13.47
CA ARG A 222 -8.31 15.23 -13.65
C ARG A 222 -8.91 14.53 -12.44
N LEU A 223 -8.14 13.64 -11.81
CA LEU A 223 -8.59 12.90 -10.64
C LEU A 223 -8.68 13.81 -9.41
N ALA A 224 -7.72 14.72 -9.24
CA ALA A 224 -7.69 15.71 -8.15
C ALA A 224 -8.84 16.73 -8.20
N ALA A 225 -9.52 16.87 -9.35
CA ALA A 225 -10.69 17.73 -9.49
C ALA A 225 -11.97 17.10 -8.90
N ASP A 226 -11.97 15.80 -8.63
CA ASP A 226 -13.10 15.13 -7.97
C ASP A 226 -13.12 15.46 -6.46
N PRO A 227 -14.27 15.89 -5.89
CA PRO A 227 -14.35 16.25 -4.48
C PRO A 227 -14.10 15.07 -3.53
N LEU A 228 -14.24 13.82 -3.99
CA LEU A 228 -13.95 12.63 -3.19
C LEU A 228 -12.47 12.25 -3.18
N VAL A 229 -11.63 12.92 -3.97
CA VAL A 229 -10.21 12.56 -4.11
C VAL A 229 -9.31 13.61 -3.48
N THR A 230 -8.48 13.15 -2.53
CA THR A 230 -7.29 13.87 -2.06
C THR A 230 -6.05 13.25 -2.70
N ILE A 231 -5.12 14.06 -3.23
CA ILE A 231 -3.82 13.56 -3.69
C ILE A 231 -2.78 13.74 -2.58
N GLY A 232 -2.08 12.66 -2.26
CA GLY A 232 -0.94 12.65 -1.33
C GLY A 232 0.37 12.28 -2.02
N ALA A 233 1.49 12.48 -1.32
CA ALA A 233 2.82 12.12 -1.80
C ALA A 233 3.14 10.65 -1.50
N HIS A 234 3.89 10.00 -2.39
CA HIS A 234 4.48 8.68 -2.20
C HIS A 234 5.97 8.64 -2.59
N THR A 235 6.67 9.71 -2.21
CA THR A 235 8.06 10.03 -2.60
C THR A 235 8.25 10.26 -4.11
N ILE A 236 9.49 10.44 -4.54
CA ILE A 236 9.82 10.67 -5.95
C ILE A 236 9.80 9.33 -6.68
N SER A 237 10.64 8.41 -6.20
CA SER A 237 11.01 7.19 -6.92
C SER A 237 10.43 5.91 -6.32
N HIS A 238 9.65 6.00 -5.23
CA HIS A 238 9.18 4.86 -4.44
C HIS A 238 10.35 4.03 -3.83
N CYS A 239 11.46 4.68 -3.48
CA CYS A 239 12.58 3.99 -2.83
C CYS A 239 12.29 3.62 -1.37
N ASN A 240 12.98 2.61 -0.85
CA ASN A 240 12.95 2.35 0.59
C ASN A 240 13.77 3.43 1.32
N LEU A 241 13.08 4.37 1.98
CA LEU A 241 13.70 5.51 2.66
C LEU A 241 14.68 5.10 3.75
N ALA A 242 14.41 4.02 4.51
CA ALA A 242 15.32 3.51 5.54
C ALA A 242 16.69 3.07 4.99
N LYS A 243 16.76 2.71 3.70
CA LYS A 243 18.02 2.35 3.02
C LYS A 243 18.75 3.54 2.41
N GLN A 244 18.19 4.74 2.50
CA GLN A 244 18.81 5.96 1.99
C GLN A 244 19.56 6.73 3.09
N SER A 245 20.49 7.59 2.64
CA SER A 245 21.03 8.63 3.50
C SER A 245 19.92 9.61 3.91
N GLU A 246 20.15 10.34 4.99
CA GLU A 246 19.21 11.33 5.51
C GLU A 246 18.90 12.42 4.47
N GLU A 247 19.91 12.86 3.72
CA GLU A 247 19.76 13.88 2.68
C GLU A 247 18.85 13.38 1.54
N ILE A 248 19.10 12.15 1.06
CA ILE A 248 18.30 11.56 -0.03
C ILE A 248 16.87 11.31 0.44
N ALA A 249 16.67 10.76 1.65
CA ALA A 249 15.34 10.51 2.19
C ALA A 249 14.53 11.81 2.37
N ALA A 250 15.15 12.87 2.89
CA ALA A 250 14.52 14.18 3.02
C ALA A 250 14.17 14.77 1.64
N GLN A 251 15.07 14.64 0.66
CA GLN A 251 14.83 15.09 -0.71
C GLN A 251 13.66 14.34 -1.38
N GLU A 252 13.63 13.01 -1.25
CA GLU A 252 12.54 12.14 -1.75
C GLU A 252 11.16 12.59 -1.25
N MET A 253 11.06 12.98 0.01
CA MET A 253 9.83 13.49 0.62
C MET A 253 9.51 14.93 0.20
N ALA A 254 10.46 15.85 0.36
CA ALA A 254 10.20 17.28 0.13
C ALA A 254 9.98 17.61 -1.36
N VAL A 255 10.80 17.05 -2.25
CA VAL A 255 10.71 17.35 -3.68
C VAL A 255 9.49 16.68 -4.31
N SER A 256 9.11 15.47 -3.89
CA SER A 256 7.87 14.85 -4.38
C SER A 256 6.65 15.70 -4.04
N ARG A 257 6.59 16.23 -2.81
CA ARG A 257 5.55 17.18 -2.41
C ARG A 257 5.51 18.39 -3.34
N VAL A 258 6.64 19.08 -3.51
CA VAL A 258 6.72 20.30 -4.36
C VAL A 258 6.33 20.00 -5.81
N ARG A 259 6.74 18.85 -6.37
CA ARG A 259 6.37 18.44 -7.73
C ARG A 259 4.86 18.29 -7.88
N ILE A 260 4.22 17.59 -6.94
CA ILE A 260 2.76 17.39 -6.96
C ILE A 260 2.04 18.72 -6.73
N GLU A 261 2.47 19.54 -5.78
CA GLU A 261 1.89 20.86 -5.50
C GLU A 261 1.97 21.78 -6.71
N THR A 262 3.11 21.77 -7.42
CA THR A 262 3.30 22.54 -8.66
C THR A 262 2.39 22.04 -9.77
N ALA A 263 2.24 20.72 -9.91
CA ALA A 263 1.38 20.14 -10.94
C ALA A 263 -0.11 20.39 -10.68
N LEU A 264 -0.54 20.40 -9.41
CA LEU A 264 -1.94 20.48 -9.02
C LEU A 264 -2.38 21.89 -8.58
N GLU A 265 -1.44 22.80 -8.35
CA GLU A 265 -1.66 24.13 -7.79
C GLU A 265 -2.42 24.09 -6.45
N ARG A 266 -2.19 23.03 -5.66
CA ARG A 266 -2.87 22.75 -4.40
C ARG A 266 -1.88 22.16 -3.40
N PRO A 267 -2.05 22.41 -2.09
CA PRO A 267 -1.15 21.87 -1.07
C PRO A 267 -1.25 20.34 -0.99
N VAL A 268 -0.13 19.69 -0.70
CA VAL A 268 -0.05 18.23 -0.52
C VAL A 268 0.31 17.93 0.93
N LEU A 269 -0.71 17.53 1.68
CA LEU A 269 -0.64 17.49 3.15
C LEU A 269 -0.38 16.09 3.72
N HIS A 270 -0.48 15.06 2.89
CA HIS A 270 -0.41 13.67 3.35
C HIS A 270 0.68 12.89 2.60
N LEU A 271 1.35 12.01 3.32
CA LEU A 271 2.39 11.10 2.81
C LEU A 271 2.02 9.64 3.09
N ALA A 272 2.33 8.74 2.17
CA ALA A 272 2.50 7.32 2.50
C ALA A 272 3.98 6.95 2.33
N TYR A 273 4.52 6.17 3.26
CA TYR A 273 5.89 5.66 3.14
C TYR A 273 5.91 4.45 2.18
N PRO A 274 6.76 4.44 1.13
CA PRO A 274 6.97 3.27 0.29
C PRO A 274 7.36 2.06 1.15
N TYR A 275 6.75 0.91 0.89
CA TYR A 275 6.81 -0.32 1.73
C TYR A 275 6.22 -0.17 3.15
N GLY A 276 6.54 0.93 3.85
CA GLY A 276 5.95 1.42 5.09
C GLY A 276 5.96 0.48 6.29
N ASP A 277 6.66 -0.65 6.20
CA ASP A 277 6.83 -1.58 7.30
C ASP A 277 7.90 -1.07 8.29
N ARG A 278 8.17 -1.84 9.34
CA ARG A 278 9.13 -1.45 10.39
C ARG A 278 10.56 -1.31 9.88
N GLU A 279 10.91 -1.94 8.77
CA GLU A 279 12.23 -1.89 8.16
C GLU A 279 12.35 -0.74 7.15
N ALA A 280 11.23 -0.13 6.75
CA ALA A 280 11.19 0.91 5.72
C ALA A 280 10.93 2.32 6.26
N ALA A 281 10.27 2.44 7.41
CA ALA A 281 10.02 3.72 8.07
C ALA A 281 10.01 3.59 9.60
N GLY A 282 10.82 4.39 10.27
CA GLY A 282 10.90 4.52 11.73
C GLY A 282 10.98 5.99 12.18
N GLU A 283 11.48 6.21 13.40
CA GLU A 283 11.51 7.54 14.03
C GLU A 283 12.20 8.60 13.17
N ARG A 284 13.27 8.22 12.46
CA ARG A 284 13.99 9.08 11.50
C ARG A 284 13.05 9.57 10.40
N GLU A 285 12.38 8.66 9.69
CA GLU A 285 11.44 9.01 8.60
C GLU A 285 10.20 9.76 9.10
N PHE A 286 9.74 9.45 10.32
CA PHE A 286 8.61 10.14 10.94
C PHE A 286 8.94 11.59 11.25
N ALA A 287 10.13 11.86 11.78
CA ALA A 287 10.63 13.20 12.03
C ALA A 287 10.85 13.98 10.72
N MET A 288 11.43 13.33 9.70
CA MET A 288 11.63 13.95 8.39
C MET A 288 10.31 14.33 7.71
N ALA A 289 9.28 13.47 7.76
CA ALA A 289 7.98 13.81 7.21
C ALA A 289 7.33 15.00 7.94
N ALA A 290 7.48 15.08 9.26
CA ALA A 290 7.00 16.22 10.05
C ALA A 290 7.74 17.51 9.67
N SER A 291 9.07 17.45 9.58
CA SER A 291 9.92 18.58 9.16
C SER A 291 9.68 19.02 7.73
N ALA A 292 9.34 18.06 6.84
CA ALA A 292 8.92 18.38 5.48
C ALA A 292 7.58 19.12 5.48
N GLY A 293 6.77 19.06 6.54
CA GLY A 293 5.49 19.77 6.68
C GLY A 293 4.26 18.96 6.27
N PHE A 294 4.35 17.63 6.26
CA PHE A 294 3.16 16.78 6.10
C PHE A 294 2.31 16.81 7.38
N LYS A 295 0.99 16.98 7.23
CA LYS A 295 0.02 16.90 8.33
C LYS A 295 -0.16 15.47 8.82
N THR A 296 -0.07 14.49 7.93
CA THR A 296 -0.10 13.07 8.30
C THR A 296 0.84 12.25 7.42
N ALA A 297 1.38 11.17 7.98
CA ALA A 297 2.03 10.13 7.20
C ALA A 297 1.59 8.74 7.65
N VAL A 298 1.33 7.85 6.68
CA VAL A 298 0.81 6.50 6.92
C VAL A 298 1.85 5.41 6.64
N THR A 299 1.84 4.39 7.48
CA THR A 299 2.71 3.20 7.41
C THR A 299 1.91 2.00 6.90
N THR A 300 2.56 0.85 6.66
CA THR A 300 1.87 -0.43 6.42
C THR A 300 1.77 -1.28 7.69
N ARG A 301 2.18 -0.72 8.84
CA ARG A 301 2.12 -1.38 10.15
C ARG A 301 0.63 -1.65 10.50
N PRO A 302 0.24 -2.91 10.75
CA PRO A 302 -1.16 -3.24 11.04
C PRO A 302 -1.65 -2.59 12.34
N GLY A 303 -2.74 -1.84 12.28
CA GLY A 303 -3.31 -1.23 13.47
C GLY A 303 -4.63 -0.50 13.24
N MET A 304 -5.37 -0.34 14.34
CA MET A 304 -6.52 0.56 14.43
C MET A 304 -6.04 1.94 14.85
N LEU A 305 -6.87 2.96 14.63
CA LEU A 305 -6.65 4.29 15.17
C LEU A 305 -7.17 4.36 16.60
N PHE A 306 -6.41 5.02 17.46
CA PHE A 306 -6.78 5.43 18.80
C PHE A 306 -6.55 6.94 18.96
N ALA A 307 -7.15 7.56 19.98
CA ALA A 307 -7.04 9.01 20.19
C ALA A 307 -5.58 9.45 20.40
N GLU A 308 -4.77 8.58 20.99
CA GLU A 308 -3.34 8.75 21.24
C GLU A 308 -2.51 8.91 19.96
N ASN A 309 -3.04 8.48 18.80
CA ASN A 309 -2.40 8.75 17.51
C ASN A 309 -2.31 10.26 17.21
N ALA A 310 -3.07 11.12 17.91
CA ALA A 310 -2.92 12.58 17.87
C ALA A 310 -1.47 13.06 18.08
N GLY A 311 -0.69 12.36 18.92
CA GLY A 311 0.72 12.68 19.18
C GLY A 311 1.70 12.15 18.12
N HIS A 312 1.23 11.38 17.14
CA HIS A 312 2.07 10.61 16.21
C HIS A 312 1.51 10.64 14.78
N MET A 313 1.17 11.85 14.31
CA MET A 313 0.55 12.09 13.00
C MET A 313 1.35 11.56 11.81
N THR A 314 2.67 11.45 11.93
CA THR A 314 3.55 10.92 10.88
C THR A 314 3.88 9.43 11.05
N ALA A 315 3.16 8.72 11.90
CA ALA A 315 3.35 7.28 12.14
C ALA A 315 2.01 6.52 12.18
N LEU A 316 1.04 6.94 11.36
CA LEU A 316 -0.31 6.38 11.43
C LEU A 316 -0.34 4.92 10.90
N PRO A 317 -0.97 3.99 11.63
CA PRO A 317 -1.11 2.61 11.19
C PRO A 317 -2.22 2.46 10.15
N ARG A 318 -2.21 1.35 9.42
CA ARG A 318 -3.26 1.03 8.44
C ARG A 318 -3.78 -0.41 8.60
N VAL A 319 -4.96 -0.65 8.06
CA VAL A 319 -5.55 -1.98 7.87
C VAL A 319 -5.47 -2.31 6.39
N SER A 320 -4.70 -3.34 6.05
CA SER A 320 -4.54 -3.78 4.66
C SER A 320 -5.81 -4.48 4.15
N LEU A 321 -6.40 -3.96 3.07
CA LEU A 321 -7.33 -4.70 2.22
C LEU A 321 -6.52 -5.18 1.01
N ASN A 322 -6.47 -6.50 0.82
CA ASN A 322 -5.50 -7.10 -0.10
C ASN A 322 -6.04 -8.37 -0.73
N GLY A 323 -5.41 -8.80 -1.83
CA GLY A 323 -5.95 -9.88 -2.65
C GLY A 323 -5.84 -11.28 -2.06
N ASN A 324 -5.17 -11.43 -0.91
CA ASN A 324 -5.09 -12.73 -0.25
C ASN A 324 -6.34 -13.03 0.60
N TYR A 325 -7.09 -12.01 1.00
CA TYR A 325 -8.23 -12.12 1.92
C TYR A 325 -9.37 -11.21 1.42
N GLN A 326 -10.11 -11.66 0.41
CA GLN A 326 -11.26 -10.93 -0.16
C GLN A 326 -12.55 -11.70 0.08
N ASP A 327 -12.97 -11.76 1.34
CA ASP A 327 -14.19 -12.44 1.75
C ASP A 327 -14.94 -11.56 2.74
N ALA A 328 -16.22 -11.28 2.50
CA ALA A 328 -17.00 -10.38 3.34
C ALA A 328 -17.01 -10.80 4.83
N ARG A 329 -16.81 -12.10 5.12
CA ARG A 329 -16.70 -12.63 6.49
C ARG A 329 -15.54 -12.03 7.29
N ILE A 330 -14.48 -11.55 6.63
CA ILE A 330 -13.35 -10.97 7.36
C ILE A 330 -13.61 -9.52 7.78
N LEU A 331 -14.56 -8.81 7.16
CA LEU A 331 -14.77 -7.38 7.39
C LEU A 331 -15.15 -7.07 8.85
N PRO A 332 -16.03 -7.83 9.53
CA PRO A 332 -16.27 -7.66 10.97
C PRO A 332 -15.02 -7.91 11.83
N VAL A 333 -14.14 -8.81 11.40
CA VAL A 333 -12.89 -9.15 12.12
C VAL A 333 -11.84 -8.05 11.96
N LEU A 334 -11.70 -7.49 10.75
CA LEU A 334 -10.79 -6.38 10.50
C LEU A 334 -11.25 -5.12 11.24
N THR A 335 -12.54 -4.78 11.14
CA THR A 335 -13.10 -3.56 11.74
C THR A 335 -13.23 -3.61 13.27
N SER A 336 -13.13 -4.79 13.89
CA SER A 336 -13.12 -4.92 15.36
C SER A 336 -11.75 -4.66 15.98
N GLY A 337 -10.68 -4.64 15.19
CA GLY A 337 -9.30 -4.55 15.67
C GLY A 337 -8.72 -5.86 16.20
N ALA A 338 -9.48 -6.95 16.23
CA ALA A 338 -9.00 -8.24 16.73
C ALA A 338 -7.87 -8.81 15.85
N ALA A 339 -8.00 -8.73 14.52
CA ALA A 339 -6.94 -9.17 13.61
C ALA A 339 -5.64 -8.38 13.80
N THR A 340 -5.73 -7.06 13.80
CA THR A 340 -4.57 -6.18 13.95
C THR A 340 -3.89 -6.33 15.30
N ALA A 341 -4.67 -6.52 16.38
CA ALA A 341 -4.12 -6.77 17.71
C ALA A 341 -3.30 -8.05 17.75
N MET A 342 -3.76 -9.15 17.13
CA MET A 342 -2.94 -10.35 17.06
C MET A 342 -1.65 -10.12 16.25
N TRP A 343 -1.72 -9.37 15.15
CA TRP A 343 -0.55 -9.09 14.31
C TRP A 343 0.46 -8.13 14.94
N ASN A 344 0.00 -7.24 15.83
CA ASN A 344 0.87 -6.26 16.49
C ASN A 344 1.23 -6.64 17.94
N GLY A 345 0.89 -7.85 18.39
CA GLY A 345 1.19 -8.33 19.74
C GLY A 345 0.39 -7.63 20.84
N PHE A 346 -0.87 -7.29 20.56
CA PHE A 346 -1.82 -6.59 21.43
C PHE A 346 -1.37 -5.18 21.84
N ARG A 347 -0.42 -4.61 21.10
CA ARG A 347 0.00 -3.23 21.31
C ARG A 347 -1.05 -2.32 20.68
N ARG A 348 -1.70 -1.49 21.49
CA ARG A 348 -2.59 -0.42 20.98
C ARG A 348 -1.81 0.60 20.15
N PHE A 349 -0.50 0.69 20.42
CA PHE A 349 0.39 1.69 19.88
C PHE A 349 1.72 1.06 19.44
N ALA A 350 2.11 1.30 18.20
CA ALA A 350 3.30 0.72 17.57
C ALA A 350 4.12 1.79 16.83
N ALA A 351 4.31 2.98 17.43
CA ALA A 351 5.18 4.00 16.83
C ALA A 351 6.68 3.73 17.04
N ALA A 352 7.04 2.78 17.92
CA ALA A 352 8.38 2.19 17.99
C ALA A 352 8.34 0.78 17.36
#